data_AF-A0A355HED5-F1
#
_entry.id   AF-A0A355HED5-F1
#
_cell.length_a   1.000
_cell.length_b   1.000
_cell.length_c   1.000
_cell.angle_alpha   90.00
_cell.angle_beta   90.00
_cell.angle_gamma   90.00
#
_symmetry.space_group_name_H-M   'P 1'
#
loop_
_entity.id
_entity.type
_entity.pdbx_description
1 polymer ?
#
loop_
_entity_poly.entity_id
_entity_poly.type
_entity_poly.pdbx_seq_one_letter_code
_entity_poly.pdbx_strand_id
1 'polypeptide(L)'
;YGHSFGTLSHYYGREAGLELREDIETVLEPNMVVSIEPMVMLPETLPGAGGYREHDILVVTEDGAENITGFPFGPEYNIIS
;
A
#
# COMPACT_ATOMS: atom_id res chain seq x y z
N TYR A 1 5.33 3.59 2.76
CA TYR A 1 4.69 3.25 1.47
C TYR A 1 3.89 1.95 1.48
N GLY A 2 4.06 1.09 2.49
CA GLY A 2 3.32 -0.16 2.66
C GLY A 2 3.85 -0.98 3.82
N HIS A 3 3.19 -2.09 4.14
CA HIS A 3 3.52 -2.98 5.26
C HIS A 3 3.25 -4.47 4.94
N SER A 4 3.81 -5.37 5.75
CA SER A 4 3.55 -6.82 5.69
C SER A 4 2.08 -7.19 5.98
N PHE A 5 1.57 -8.21 5.30
CA PHE A 5 0.25 -8.83 5.53
C PHE A 5 0.38 -10.19 6.26
N GLY A 6 -0.72 -10.65 6.84
CA GLY A 6 -0.78 -11.90 7.60
C GLY A 6 -1.84 -11.83 8.68
N THR A 7 -1.54 -12.35 9.87
CA THR A 7 -2.43 -12.21 11.03
C THR A 7 -2.17 -10.89 11.76
N LEU A 8 -2.92 -9.86 11.38
CA LEU A 8 -2.91 -8.55 12.03
C LEU A 8 -4.30 -7.92 12.01
N SER A 9 -4.46 -6.85 12.78
CA SER A 9 -5.64 -6.01 12.73
C SER A 9 -5.28 -4.60 13.20
N HIS A 10 -6.28 -3.73 13.26
CA HIS A 10 -6.12 -2.38 13.79
C HIS A 10 -5.77 -2.34 15.29
N TYR A 11 -5.90 -3.45 16.02
CA TYR A 11 -5.69 -3.54 17.47
C TYR A 11 -4.70 -4.63 17.91
N TYR A 12 -4.08 -5.37 16.98
CA TYR A 12 -3.04 -6.37 17.28
C TYR A 12 -2.20 -6.73 16.05
N GLY A 13 -1.07 -7.40 16.28
CA GLY A 13 -0.20 -7.93 15.23
C GLY A 13 0.59 -6.82 14.51
N ARG A 14 0.96 -7.11 13.25
CA ARG A 14 1.84 -6.34 12.35
C ARG A 14 3.32 -6.63 12.56
N GLU A 15 3.97 -7.07 11.49
CA GLU A 15 5.40 -7.40 11.46
C GLU A 15 6.22 -6.13 11.17
N ALA A 16 6.73 -5.50 12.22
CA ALA A 16 7.45 -4.22 12.11
C ALA A 16 8.77 -4.28 11.31
N GLY A 17 9.30 -5.48 11.06
CA GLY A 17 10.54 -5.66 10.30
C GLY A 17 10.39 -5.40 8.80
N LEU A 18 9.18 -5.56 8.24
CA LEU A 18 8.92 -5.36 6.82
C LEU A 18 7.94 -4.21 6.61
N GLU A 19 8.52 -3.01 6.60
CA GLU A 19 7.84 -1.74 6.40
C GLU A 19 8.55 -0.98 5.27
N LEU A 20 7.81 -0.53 4.25
CA LEU A 20 8.41 0.24 3.16
C LEU A 20 8.63 1.69 3.63
N ARG A 21 9.72 1.94 4.34
CA ARG A 21 10.14 3.23 4.92
C ARG A 21 11.61 3.49 4.61
N GLU A 22 12.01 4.73 4.80
CA GLU A 22 13.30 5.28 4.36
C GLU A 22 14.52 4.66 5.06
N ASP A 23 14.34 4.14 6.28
CA ASP A 23 15.39 3.61 7.14
C ASP A 23 15.29 2.10 7.39
N ILE A 24 14.44 1.39 6.63
CA ILE A 24 14.26 -0.05 6.73
C ILE A 24 15.07 -0.75 5.63
N GLU A 25 16.05 -1.57 6.04
CA GLU A 25 16.97 -2.27 5.12
C GLU A 25 16.50 -3.69 4.74
N THR A 26 15.35 -4.13 5.24
CA THR A 26 14.80 -5.47 4.97
C THR A 26 14.61 -5.69 3.48
N VAL A 27 15.22 -6.75 2.95
CA VAL A 27 15.09 -7.17 1.56
C VAL A 27 13.78 -7.94 1.39
N LEU A 28 13.07 -7.68 0.28
CA LEU A 28 11.88 -8.45 -0.08
C LEU A 28 12.28 -9.85 -0.57
N GLU A 29 11.63 -10.87 -0.03
CA GLU A 29 11.85 -12.28 -0.41
C GLU A 29 10.55 -12.91 -0.94
N PRO A 30 10.64 -13.97 -1.77
CA PRO A 30 9.47 -14.68 -2.28
C PRO A 30 8.53 -15.15 -1.16
N ASN A 31 7.22 -15.09 -1.41
CA ASN A 31 6.11 -15.36 -0.49
C ASN A 31 5.83 -14.28 0.57
N MET A 32 6.62 -13.21 0.65
CA MET A 32 6.19 -12.03 1.40
C MET A 32 4.94 -11.43 0.76
N VAL A 33 4.03 -10.91 1.58
CA VAL A 33 2.83 -10.21 1.11
C VAL A 33 2.87 -8.80 1.66
N VAL A 34 2.87 -7.81 0.77
CA VAL A 34 3.03 -6.39 1.13
C VAL A 34 1.98 -5.52 0.45
N SER A 35 1.65 -4.38 1.05
CA SER A 35 0.90 -3.33 0.35
C SER A 35 1.79 -2.41 -0.46
N ILE A 36 1.21 -1.80 -1.50
CA ILE A 36 1.67 -0.55 -2.09
C ILE A 36 0.55 0.47 -1.93
N GLU A 37 0.76 1.47 -1.08
CA GLU A 37 -0.27 2.41 -0.65
C GLU A 37 0.22 3.87 -0.55
N PRO A 38 0.65 4.47 -1.67
CA PRO A 38 1.11 5.86 -1.66
C PRO A 38 -0.03 6.79 -1.24
N MET A 39 0.30 7.77 -0.38
CA MET A 39 -0.64 8.79 0.04
C MET A 39 0.03 10.16 0.03
N VAL A 40 -0.71 11.15 -0.48
CA VAL A 40 -0.41 12.57 -0.28
C VAL A 40 -1.59 13.26 0.39
N MET A 41 -1.31 14.29 1.17
CA MET A 41 -2.31 15.11 1.84
C MET A 41 -2.05 16.56 1.52
N LEU A 42 -3.02 17.22 0.89
CA LEU A 42 -3.00 18.66 0.66
C LEU A 42 -3.83 19.34 1.77
N PRO A 43 -3.26 20.32 2.49
CA PRO A 43 -3.99 21.04 3.53
C PRO A 43 -5.19 21.81 2.95
N GLU A 44 -6.18 22.06 3.80
CA GLU A 44 -7.49 22.66 3.44
C GLU A 44 -7.40 24.00 2.70
N THR A 45 -6.29 24.73 2.84
CA THR A 45 -6.07 26.03 2.21
C THR A 45 -5.61 25.96 0.76
N LEU A 46 -5.25 24.78 0.24
CA LEU A 46 -4.72 24.63 -1.12
C LEU A 46 -5.78 24.12 -2.09
N PRO A 47 -5.72 24.52 -3.37
CA PRO A 47 -6.50 23.87 -4.42
C PRO A 47 -6.21 22.37 -4.46
N GLY A 48 -7.26 21.55 -4.53
CA GLY A 48 -7.13 20.09 -4.40
C GLY A 48 -6.95 19.62 -2.96
N ALA A 49 -7.40 20.39 -1.96
CA ALA A 49 -7.40 19.97 -0.56
C ALA A 49 -8.05 18.58 -0.39
N GLY A 50 -7.37 17.71 0.35
CA GLY A 50 -7.80 16.33 0.56
C GLY A 50 -6.64 15.35 0.70
N GLY A 51 -7.00 14.13 1.11
CA GLY A 51 -6.10 12.97 1.09
C GLY A 51 -6.35 12.15 -0.17
N TYR A 52 -5.28 11.82 -0.88
CA TYR A 52 -5.32 10.98 -2.09
C TYR A 52 -4.50 9.73 -1.81
N ARG A 53 -5.13 8.56 -1.91
CA ARG A 53 -4.50 7.27 -1.63
C ARG A 53 -5.15 6.17 -2.44
N GLU A 54 -4.32 5.32 -3.01
CA GLU A 54 -4.69 4.00 -3.51
C GLU A 54 -4.03 2.94 -2.61
N HIS A 55 -4.48 1.69 -2.67
CA HIS A 55 -3.90 0.62 -1.86
C HIS A 55 -4.09 -0.74 -2.53
N ASP A 56 -2.99 -1.29 -3.03
CA ASP A 56 -2.93 -2.64 -3.59
C ASP A 56 -2.19 -3.62 -2.68
N ILE A 57 -2.50 -4.91 -2.81
CA ILE A 57 -1.83 -6.00 -2.11
C ILE A 57 -1.06 -6.83 -3.13
N LEU A 58 0.22 -7.06 -2.86
CA LEU A 58 1.12 -7.79 -3.73
C LEU A 58 1.71 -9.00 -3.01
N VAL A 59 1.71 -10.14 -3.68
CA VAL A 59 2.48 -11.33 -3.28
C VAL A 59 3.82 -11.28 -4.02
N VAL A 60 4.93 -11.24 -3.30
CA VAL A 60 6.27 -11.27 -3.87
C VAL A 60 6.56 -12.67 -4.42
N THR A 61 7.00 -12.76 -5.66
CA THR A 61 7.38 -14.01 -6.34
C THR A 61 8.90 -14.06 -6.55
N GLU A 62 9.42 -15.16 -7.08
CA GLU A 62 10.87 -15.31 -7.36
C GLU A 62 11.41 -14.22 -8.31
N ASP A 63 10.59 -13.81 -9.29
CA ASP A 63 10.99 -12.89 -10.37
C ASP A 63 10.24 -11.54 -10.35
N GLY A 64 9.45 -11.26 -9.31
CA GLY A 64 8.66 -10.02 -9.25
C GLY A 64 7.57 -10.03 -8.19
N ALA A 65 6.36 -9.63 -8.58
CA ALA A 65 5.20 -9.59 -7.70
C ALA A 65 3.89 -9.82 -8.47
N GLU A 66 2.94 -10.52 -7.84
CA GLU A 66 1.56 -10.67 -8.30
C GLU A 66 0.67 -9.70 -7.52
N ASN A 67 -0.01 -8.79 -8.23
CA ASN A 67 -1.02 -7.91 -7.63
C ASN A 67 -2.35 -8.66 -7.54
N ILE A 68 -2.86 -8.81 -6.32
CA ILE A 68 -4.11 -9.52 -6.04
C ILE A 68 -5.30 -8.59 -5.80
N THR A 69 -5.11 -7.27 -5.90
CA THR A 69 -6.21 -6.29 -5.91
C THR A 69 -6.78 -6.17 -7.32
N GLY A 70 -8.06 -6.55 -7.49
CA GLY A 70 -8.74 -6.53 -8.79
C GLY A 70 -9.64 -5.31 -9.04
N PHE A 71 -9.81 -4.43 -8.05
CA PHE A 71 -10.66 -3.25 -8.20
C PHE A 71 -9.89 -2.15 -8.97
N PRO A 72 -10.50 -1.49 -9.98
CA PRO A 72 -9.80 -0.47 -10.74
C PRO A 72 -9.52 0.77 -9.88
N PHE A 73 -8.37 1.40 -10.10
CA PHE A 73 -7.99 2.67 -9.50
C PHE A 73 -7.94 3.79 -10.55
N GLY A 74 -7.93 5.04 -10.09
CA GLY A 74 -7.80 6.20 -10.96
C GLY A 74 -9.12 6.83 -11.45
N PRO A 75 -9.03 8.04 -12.02
CA PRO A 75 -10.18 8.85 -12.40
C PRO A 75 -11.01 8.27 -13.55
N GLU A 76 -10.45 7.36 -14.36
CA GLU A 76 -11.18 6.70 -15.46
C GLU A 76 -12.34 5.83 -14.94
N TYR A 77 -12.26 5.35 -13.70
CA TYR A 77 -13.21 4.41 -13.12
C TYR A 77 -13.89 4.94 -11.85
N ASN A 78 -13.22 5.79 -11.07
CA ASN A 78 -13.63 6.12 -9.70
C ASN A 78 -14.32 7.48 -9.53
N ILE A 79 -14.79 8.11 -10.62
CA ILE A 79 -15.72 9.24 -10.54
C ILE A 79 -17.15 8.70 -10.57
N ILE A 80 -17.80 8.67 -9.40
CA ILE A 80 -19.18 8.19 -9.26
C ILE A 80 -20.14 9.36 -9.50
N SER A 81 -21.01 9.23 -10.49
CA SER A 81 -21.99 10.25 -10.93
C SER A 81 -23.41 9.95 -10.47
#